data_AF-A0ABD3JAJ5-F1
#
_entry.id   AF-A0ABD3JAJ5-F1
#
_cell.length_a   1.000
_cell.length_b   1.000
_cell.length_c   1.000
_cell.angle_alpha   90.00
_cell.angle_beta   90.00
_cell.angle_gamma   90.00
#
_symmetry.space_group_name_H-M   'P 1'
#
loop_
_entity.id
_entity.type
_entity.pdbx_description
1 polymer ?
#
loop_
_entity_poly.entity_id
_entity_poly.type
_entity_poly.pdbx_seq_one_letter_code
_entity_poly.pdbx_strand_id
1 'polypeptide(L)'
;MQKQRWYVADNGVYSKLISVMGKKGQTRMAMWLFSEMRNSGCRPDTSVYNALITAHLHSSDKAKALAKALGYFGKMKGMERCKPNVVTYNILLRAFAQARNVEQVDALFKDLHNSIVSPDKYTFNGVMDAYGKNGMIQEMESVLSRMKSNQCKPDIITFNLLIDSYGKRQEFEKMEQVFKSLLRSKEKPTLPTFNSMIINYGKARLKDKAEHVFKRMRDMKYTPNHITYESLIVMYGFCDCVSKAQDIFDELINSGKDIKISTLKAMLDVYCMNGLPIEADKLFETARIAGVKPDSSTYKLLYRAYTKSQKKELVDKLLAYMDRDGIIPNKRFFLDALGTFGSLPASPESNSATSSNRPEATVRA
;
A
#
# COMPACT_ATOMS: atom_id res chain seq x y z
N MET A 1 9.03 -35.68 -3.84
CA MET A 1 8.52 -36.16 -2.54
C MET A 1 8.82 -37.64 -2.43
N GLN A 2 9.28 -38.15 -1.29
CA GLN A 2 9.37 -39.60 -1.07
C GLN A 2 7.95 -40.18 -1.19
N LYS A 3 7.76 -41.18 -2.07
CA LYS A 3 6.48 -41.86 -2.25
C LYS A 3 6.16 -42.65 -0.97
N GLN A 4 5.38 -42.06 -0.08
CA GLN A 4 4.74 -42.83 1.00
C GLN A 4 3.63 -43.66 0.37
N ARG A 5 3.69 -44.99 0.52
CA ARG A 5 2.76 -45.95 -0.13
C ARG A 5 1.27 -45.75 0.23
N TRP A 6 0.97 -44.97 1.26
CA TRP A 6 -0.36 -44.80 1.83
C TRP A 6 -0.95 -43.38 1.67
N TYR A 7 -0.24 -42.45 1.02
CA TYR A 7 -0.69 -41.06 0.88
C TYR A 7 -0.73 -40.61 -0.58
N VAL A 8 -1.93 -40.24 -1.04
CA VAL A 8 -2.15 -39.62 -2.36
C VAL A 8 -2.51 -38.17 -2.12
N ALA A 9 -1.66 -37.25 -2.57
CA ALA A 9 -1.91 -35.82 -2.43
C ALA A 9 -3.13 -35.40 -3.26
N ASP A 10 -4.01 -34.61 -2.66
CA ASP A 10 -5.23 -34.09 -3.27
C ASP A 10 -5.05 -32.66 -3.81
N ASN A 11 -6.10 -32.13 -4.45
CA ASN A 11 -6.11 -30.76 -4.98
C ASN A 11 -5.82 -29.71 -3.91
N GLY A 12 -6.27 -29.92 -2.67
CA GLY A 12 -6.09 -28.99 -1.56
C GLY A 12 -4.62 -28.84 -1.19
N VAL A 13 -3.91 -29.96 -1.08
CA VAL A 13 -2.47 -30.00 -0.78
C VAL A 13 -1.67 -29.32 -1.88
N TYR A 14 -1.92 -29.69 -3.15
CA TYR A 14 -1.21 -29.07 -4.28
C TYR A 14 -1.51 -27.57 -4.39
N SER A 15 -2.76 -27.14 -4.26
CA SER A 15 -3.16 -25.72 -4.26
C SER A 15 -2.40 -24.92 -3.19
N LYS A 16 -2.31 -25.47 -1.97
CA LYS A 16 -1.58 -24.82 -0.88
C LYS A 16 -0.09 -24.73 -1.16
N LEU A 17 0.54 -25.82 -1.61
CA LEU A 17 1.98 -25.84 -1.93
C LEU A 17 2.31 -24.87 -3.07
N ILE A 18 1.52 -24.87 -4.14
CA ILE A 18 1.66 -23.93 -5.26
C ILE A 18 1.53 -22.48 -4.78
N SER A 19 0.54 -22.18 -3.95
CA SER A 19 0.35 -20.85 -3.36
C SER A 19 1.55 -20.40 -2.51
N VAL A 20 2.09 -21.30 -1.68
CA VAL A 20 3.28 -21.02 -0.84
C VAL A 20 4.51 -20.76 -1.70
N MET A 21 4.77 -21.59 -2.71
CA MET A 21 5.89 -21.39 -3.65
C MET A 21 5.73 -20.09 -4.44
N GLY A 22 4.50 -19.77 -4.84
CA GLY A 22 4.14 -18.51 -5.47
C GLY A 22 4.49 -17.29 -4.61
N LYS A 23 4.08 -17.27 -3.34
CA LYS A 23 4.40 -16.18 -2.40
C LYS A 23 5.90 -16.00 -2.18
N LYS A 24 6.70 -17.06 -2.30
CA LYS A 24 8.17 -17.01 -2.25
C LYS A 24 8.82 -16.59 -3.57
N GLY A 25 8.04 -16.30 -4.62
CA GLY A 25 8.55 -15.98 -5.96
C GLY A 25 9.12 -17.17 -6.72
N GLN A 26 8.97 -18.39 -6.21
CA GLN A 26 9.51 -19.63 -6.79
C GLN A 26 8.56 -20.20 -7.86
N THR A 27 8.25 -19.41 -8.89
CA THR A 27 7.29 -19.76 -9.94
C THR A 27 7.66 -21.05 -10.70
N ARG A 28 8.96 -21.35 -10.87
CA ARG A 28 9.41 -22.61 -11.48
C ARG A 28 8.99 -23.83 -10.66
N MET A 29 9.15 -23.77 -9.34
CA MET A 29 8.74 -24.85 -8.45
C MET A 29 7.22 -25.00 -8.42
N ALA A 30 6.48 -23.88 -8.43
CA ALA A 30 5.02 -23.90 -8.55
C ALA A 30 4.53 -24.60 -9.84
N MET A 31 5.19 -24.34 -10.98
CA MET A 31 4.89 -25.03 -12.24
C MET A 31 5.27 -26.51 -12.18
N TRP A 32 6.39 -26.86 -11.57
CA TRP A 32 6.79 -28.26 -11.38
C TRP A 32 5.76 -29.03 -10.55
N LEU A 33 5.30 -28.46 -9.43
CA LEU A 33 4.26 -29.05 -8.58
C LEU A 33 2.94 -29.27 -9.34
N PHE A 34 2.57 -28.33 -10.21
CA PHE A 34 1.39 -28.48 -11.08
C PHE A 34 1.55 -29.60 -12.12
N SER A 35 2.73 -29.75 -12.71
CA SER A 35 3.02 -30.86 -13.62
C SER A 35 3.04 -32.20 -12.90
N GLU A 36 3.67 -32.27 -11.72
CA GLU A 36 3.72 -33.47 -10.90
C GLU A 36 2.33 -33.95 -10.50
N MET A 37 1.45 -33.02 -10.12
CA MET A 37 0.04 -33.30 -9.85
C MET A 37 -0.67 -33.98 -11.02
N ARG A 38 -0.42 -33.53 -12.26
CA ARG A 38 -1.01 -34.14 -13.45
C ARG A 38 -0.42 -35.52 -13.73
N ASN A 39 0.88 -35.67 -13.52
CA ASN A 39 1.59 -36.94 -13.71
C ASN A 39 1.19 -38.01 -12.68
N SER A 40 0.76 -37.59 -11.48
CA SER A 40 0.22 -38.49 -10.45
C SER A 40 -1.25 -38.88 -10.68
N GLY A 41 -1.86 -38.43 -11.78
CA GLY A 41 -3.25 -38.72 -12.14
C GLY A 41 -4.29 -37.81 -11.46
N CYS A 42 -3.85 -36.84 -10.66
CA CYS A 42 -4.73 -35.90 -9.99
C CYS A 42 -5.22 -34.82 -10.97
N ARG A 43 -6.54 -34.57 -11.01
CA ARG A 43 -7.17 -33.63 -11.96
C ARG A 43 -7.28 -32.23 -11.35
N PRO A 44 -6.62 -31.20 -11.92
CA PRO A 44 -6.67 -29.84 -11.39
C PRO A 44 -8.08 -29.25 -11.39
N ASP A 45 -8.50 -28.72 -10.25
CA ASP A 45 -9.74 -27.96 -10.09
C ASP A 45 -9.50 -26.44 -10.14
N THR A 46 -10.58 -25.68 -9.99
CA THR A 46 -10.57 -24.21 -10.01
C THR A 46 -9.63 -23.64 -8.93
N SER A 47 -9.49 -24.30 -7.77
CA SER A 47 -8.63 -23.83 -6.68
C SER A 47 -7.14 -23.92 -7.06
N VAL A 48 -6.74 -25.01 -7.72
CA VAL A 48 -5.36 -25.22 -8.17
C VAL A 48 -4.98 -24.23 -9.26
N TYR A 49 -5.88 -23.98 -10.21
CA TYR A 49 -5.63 -22.95 -11.23
C TYR A 49 -5.56 -21.54 -10.63
N ASN A 50 -6.41 -21.20 -9.67
CA ASN A 50 -6.34 -19.93 -8.97
C ASN A 50 -5.00 -19.77 -8.22
N ALA A 51 -4.50 -20.84 -7.59
CA ALA A 51 -3.19 -20.85 -6.96
C ALA A 51 -2.05 -20.67 -7.97
N LEU A 52 -2.14 -21.32 -9.14
CA LEU A 52 -1.15 -21.21 -10.21
C LEU A 52 -1.12 -19.81 -10.84
N ILE A 53 -2.29 -19.22 -11.11
CA ILE A 53 -2.43 -17.84 -11.58
C ILE A 53 -1.79 -16.89 -10.57
N THR A 54 -2.13 -17.02 -9.28
CA THR A 54 -1.54 -16.20 -8.21
C THR A 54 -0.02 -16.36 -8.13
N ALA A 55 0.49 -17.58 -8.27
CA ALA A 55 1.93 -17.86 -8.26
C ALA A 55 2.67 -17.22 -9.44
N HIS A 56 2.04 -17.12 -10.62
CA HIS A 56 2.59 -16.38 -11.75
C HIS A 56 2.58 -14.87 -11.50
N LEU A 57 1.53 -14.31 -10.91
CA LEU A 57 1.45 -12.89 -10.60
C LEU A 57 2.53 -12.42 -9.59
N HIS A 58 3.07 -13.33 -8.79
CA HIS A 58 4.21 -13.06 -7.91
C HIS A 58 5.59 -13.10 -8.61
N SER A 59 5.67 -13.45 -9.90
CA SER A 59 6.96 -13.41 -10.61
C SER A 59 7.45 -11.98 -10.86
N SER A 60 8.76 -11.83 -11.07
CA SER A 60 9.40 -10.54 -11.34
C SER A 60 8.94 -9.90 -12.65
N ASP A 61 8.73 -10.70 -13.69
CA ASP A 61 8.23 -10.24 -15.00
C ASP A 61 6.70 -10.15 -14.98
N LYS A 62 6.20 -8.94 -14.72
CA LYS A 62 4.77 -8.65 -14.58
C LYS A 62 4.01 -8.78 -15.90
N ALA A 63 4.58 -8.36 -17.02
CA ALA A 63 3.92 -8.43 -18.32
C ALA A 63 3.69 -9.89 -18.73
N LYS A 64 4.74 -10.72 -18.64
CA LYS A 64 4.64 -12.15 -18.93
C LYS A 64 3.73 -12.89 -17.96
N ALA A 65 3.73 -12.47 -16.68
CA ALA A 65 2.83 -13.03 -15.68
C ALA A 65 1.35 -12.80 -16.03
N LEU A 66 0.98 -11.58 -16.43
CA LEU A 66 -0.39 -11.25 -16.81
C LEU A 66 -0.84 -11.99 -18.07
N ALA A 67 0.03 -12.10 -19.08
CA ALA A 67 -0.24 -12.89 -20.28
C ALA A 67 -0.49 -14.37 -19.96
N LYS A 68 0.35 -14.97 -19.08
CA LYS A 68 0.14 -16.34 -18.62
C LYS A 68 -1.15 -16.51 -17.81
N ALA A 69 -1.47 -15.55 -16.95
CA ALA A 69 -2.69 -15.55 -16.16
C ALA A 69 -3.95 -15.59 -17.07
N LEU A 70 -3.99 -14.78 -18.13
CA LEU A 70 -5.05 -14.83 -19.13
C LEU A 70 -5.06 -16.14 -19.91
N GLY A 71 -3.88 -16.69 -20.25
CA GLY A 71 -3.78 -17.99 -20.89
C GLY A 71 -4.40 -19.12 -20.06
N TYR A 72 -4.17 -19.12 -18.73
CA TYR A 72 -4.82 -20.09 -17.83
C TYR A 72 -6.32 -19.83 -17.68
N PHE A 73 -6.73 -18.57 -17.60
CA PHE A 73 -8.15 -18.20 -17.56
C PHE A 73 -8.91 -18.68 -18.80
N GLY A 74 -8.34 -18.49 -20.00
CA GLY A 74 -8.90 -19.02 -21.25
C GLY A 74 -8.99 -20.54 -21.25
N LYS A 75 -7.96 -21.24 -20.75
CA LYS A 75 -7.98 -22.71 -20.59
C LYS A 75 -9.10 -23.17 -19.65
N MET A 76 -9.31 -22.48 -18.53
CA MET A 76 -10.38 -22.82 -17.58
C MET A 76 -11.77 -22.67 -18.22
N LYS A 77 -11.99 -21.64 -19.04
CA LYS A 77 -13.28 -21.47 -19.75
C LYS A 77 -13.60 -22.61 -20.72
N GLY A 78 -12.58 -23.17 -21.36
CA GLY A 78 -12.74 -24.32 -22.25
C GLY A 78 -12.95 -25.66 -21.54
N MET A 79 -12.82 -25.71 -20.21
CA MET A 79 -12.97 -26.95 -19.43
C MET A 79 -14.36 -27.05 -18.81
N GLU A 80 -15.01 -28.20 -19.00
CA GLU A 80 -16.36 -28.45 -18.47
C GLU A 80 -16.38 -28.50 -16.93
N ARG A 81 -15.38 -29.16 -16.32
CA ARG A 81 -15.29 -29.39 -14.86
C ARG A 81 -14.47 -28.34 -14.09
N CYS A 82 -13.89 -27.36 -14.76
CA CYS A 82 -12.95 -26.41 -14.14
C CYS A 82 -13.21 -24.98 -14.65
N LYS A 83 -14.42 -24.48 -14.40
CA LYS A 83 -14.83 -23.14 -14.82
C LYS A 83 -14.27 -22.06 -13.89
N PRO A 84 -13.97 -20.85 -14.40
CA PRO A 84 -13.64 -19.71 -13.57
C PRO A 84 -14.76 -19.39 -12.59
N ASN A 85 -14.40 -19.07 -11.34
CA ASN A 85 -15.34 -18.63 -10.32
C ASN A 85 -15.03 -17.18 -9.89
N VAL A 86 -15.81 -16.63 -8.95
CA VAL A 86 -15.63 -15.25 -8.48
C VAL A 86 -14.20 -14.99 -7.97
N VAL A 87 -13.57 -15.99 -7.34
CA VAL A 87 -12.19 -15.88 -6.87
C VAL A 87 -11.21 -15.73 -8.04
N THR A 88 -11.42 -16.46 -9.14
CA THR A 88 -10.62 -16.32 -10.37
C THR A 88 -10.70 -14.91 -10.93
N TYR A 89 -11.93 -14.36 -11.05
CA TYR A 89 -12.13 -12.98 -11.51
C TYR A 89 -11.49 -11.97 -10.56
N ASN A 90 -11.64 -12.12 -9.24
CA ASN A 90 -11.07 -11.23 -8.23
C ASN A 90 -9.55 -11.15 -8.34
N ILE A 91 -8.88 -12.29 -8.55
CA ILE A 91 -7.42 -12.34 -8.75
C ILE A 91 -7.02 -11.57 -10.00
N LEU A 92 -7.68 -11.85 -11.14
CA LEU A 92 -7.33 -11.24 -12.43
C LEU A 92 -7.64 -9.75 -12.46
N LEU A 93 -8.85 -9.35 -12.07
CA LEU A 93 -9.27 -7.96 -12.02
C LEU A 93 -8.34 -7.11 -11.15
N ARG A 94 -7.98 -7.60 -9.95
CA ARG A 94 -7.04 -6.91 -9.08
C ARG A 94 -5.65 -6.80 -9.71
N ALA A 95 -5.17 -7.87 -10.36
CA ALA A 95 -3.85 -7.88 -11.00
C ALA A 95 -3.75 -6.89 -12.16
N PHE A 96 -4.76 -6.85 -13.04
CA PHE A 96 -4.80 -5.91 -14.16
C PHE A 96 -4.99 -4.46 -13.70
N ALA A 97 -5.81 -4.23 -12.66
CA ALA A 97 -5.95 -2.90 -12.06
C ALA A 97 -4.63 -2.41 -11.42
N GLN A 98 -3.89 -3.30 -10.75
CA GLN A 98 -2.55 -2.98 -10.22
C GLN A 98 -1.55 -2.65 -11.34
N ALA A 99 -1.68 -3.32 -12.49
CA ALA A 99 -0.87 -3.07 -13.68
C ALA A 99 -1.34 -1.87 -14.52
N ARG A 100 -2.36 -1.13 -14.06
CA ARG A 100 -2.95 0.03 -14.76
C ARG A 100 -3.51 -0.30 -16.15
N ASN A 101 -3.84 -1.57 -16.41
CA ASN A 101 -4.44 -1.99 -17.68
C ASN A 101 -5.96 -1.91 -17.58
N VAL A 102 -6.51 -0.73 -17.85
CA VAL A 102 -7.95 -0.44 -17.75
C VAL A 102 -8.75 -1.23 -18.78
N GLU A 103 -8.23 -1.36 -20.01
CA GLU A 103 -8.89 -2.11 -21.08
C GLU A 103 -9.17 -3.56 -20.68
N GLN A 104 -8.17 -4.23 -20.09
CA GLN A 104 -8.35 -5.62 -19.66
C GLN A 104 -9.27 -5.75 -18.45
N VAL A 105 -9.27 -4.78 -17.53
CA VAL A 105 -10.23 -4.76 -16.42
C VAL A 105 -11.66 -4.62 -16.96
N ASP A 106 -11.88 -3.76 -17.94
CA ASP A 106 -13.18 -3.58 -18.59
C ASP A 106 -13.62 -4.83 -19.37
N ALA A 107 -12.70 -5.46 -20.09
CA ALA A 107 -12.96 -6.73 -20.77
C ALA A 107 -13.37 -7.84 -19.78
N LEU A 108 -12.69 -7.93 -18.63
CA LEU A 108 -13.01 -8.91 -17.58
C LEU A 108 -14.35 -8.61 -16.90
N PHE A 109 -14.73 -7.34 -16.69
CA PHE A 109 -16.04 -7.00 -16.16
C PHE A 109 -17.18 -7.31 -17.14
N LYS A 110 -16.98 -7.05 -18.44
CA LYS A 110 -17.95 -7.42 -19.49
C LYS A 110 -18.13 -8.94 -19.54
N ASP A 111 -17.02 -9.67 -19.47
CA ASP A 111 -17.03 -11.12 -19.45
C ASP A 111 -17.68 -11.69 -18.18
N LEU A 112 -17.43 -11.09 -17.01
CA LEU A 112 -18.08 -11.45 -15.75
C LEU A 112 -19.59 -11.22 -15.82
N HIS A 113 -20.02 -10.09 -16.39
CA HIS A 113 -21.44 -9.77 -16.59
C HIS A 113 -22.18 -10.77 -17.50
N ASN A 114 -21.49 -11.27 -18.54
CA ASN A 114 -22.03 -12.29 -19.43
C ASN A 114 -21.94 -13.72 -18.87
N SER A 115 -21.30 -13.89 -17.70
CA SER A 115 -21.13 -15.19 -17.06
C SER A 115 -22.22 -15.44 -16.02
N ILE A 116 -22.38 -16.71 -15.62
CA ILE A 116 -23.26 -17.09 -14.49
C ILE A 116 -22.71 -16.66 -13.11
N VAL A 117 -21.49 -16.10 -13.07
CA VAL A 117 -20.81 -15.71 -11.83
C VAL A 117 -21.15 -14.26 -11.52
N SER A 118 -21.69 -14.02 -10.33
CA SER A 118 -22.01 -12.67 -9.88
C SER A 118 -20.83 -12.02 -9.14
N PRO A 119 -20.48 -10.75 -9.43
CA PRO A 119 -19.49 -10.01 -8.64
C PRO A 119 -20.00 -9.75 -7.22
N ASP A 120 -19.09 -9.83 -6.26
CA ASP A 120 -19.34 -9.51 -4.86
C ASP A 120 -18.64 -8.21 -4.42
N LYS A 121 -18.84 -7.81 -3.16
CA LYS A 121 -18.20 -6.63 -2.58
C LYS A 121 -16.67 -6.72 -2.66
N TYR A 122 -16.10 -7.92 -2.49
CA TYR A 122 -14.66 -8.15 -2.57
C TYR A 122 -14.12 -7.90 -3.99
N THR A 123 -14.91 -8.23 -5.02
CA THR A 123 -14.60 -7.97 -6.43
C THR A 123 -14.39 -6.47 -6.65
N PHE A 124 -15.40 -5.67 -6.30
CA PHE A 124 -15.36 -4.22 -6.51
C PHE A 124 -14.32 -3.54 -5.62
N ASN A 125 -14.28 -3.85 -4.31
CA ASN A 125 -13.31 -3.27 -3.38
C ASN A 125 -11.86 -3.61 -3.78
N GLY A 126 -11.60 -4.82 -4.31
CA GLY A 126 -10.27 -5.22 -4.77
C GLY A 126 -9.76 -4.41 -5.96
N VAL A 127 -10.63 -4.12 -6.93
CA VAL A 127 -10.30 -3.28 -8.10
C VAL A 127 -10.16 -1.82 -7.69
N MET A 128 -11.10 -1.30 -6.89
CA MET A 128 -11.03 0.06 -6.37
C MET A 128 -9.74 0.28 -5.58
N ASP A 129 -9.29 -0.70 -4.77
CA ASP A 129 -8.08 -0.59 -3.94
C ASP A 129 -6.83 -0.47 -4.82
N ALA A 130 -6.80 -1.25 -5.91
CA ALA A 130 -5.72 -1.22 -6.87
C ALA A 130 -5.67 0.12 -7.64
N TYR A 131 -6.81 0.63 -8.10
CA TYR A 131 -6.87 1.93 -8.77
C TYR A 131 -6.56 3.09 -7.83
N GLY A 132 -7.14 3.10 -6.63
CA GLY A 132 -6.88 4.12 -5.61
C GLY A 132 -5.39 4.23 -5.24
N LYS A 133 -4.71 3.08 -5.05
CA LYS A 133 -3.24 3.05 -4.81
C LYS A 133 -2.40 3.54 -5.98
N ASN A 134 -2.88 3.33 -7.21
CA ASN A 134 -2.25 3.85 -8.42
C ASN A 134 -2.64 5.31 -8.72
N GLY A 135 -3.53 5.89 -7.91
CA GLY A 135 -4.07 7.23 -8.09
C GLY A 135 -5.08 7.35 -9.24
N MET A 136 -5.54 6.25 -9.82
CA MET A 136 -6.49 6.23 -10.94
C MET A 136 -7.92 6.47 -10.41
N ILE A 137 -8.20 7.71 -10.00
CA ILE A 137 -9.43 8.08 -9.28
C ILE A 137 -10.66 7.99 -10.18
N GLN A 138 -10.56 8.40 -11.44
CA GLN A 138 -11.69 8.35 -12.38
C GLN A 138 -12.14 6.90 -12.63
N GLU A 139 -11.18 6.00 -12.76
CA GLU A 139 -11.41 4.57 -12.95
C GLU A 139 -11.97 3.93 -11.67
N MET A 140 -11.48 4.34 -10.50
CA MET A 140 -12.06 3.94 -9.21
C MET A 140 -13.52 4.39 -9.07
N GLU A 141 -13.85 5.63 -9.46
CA GLU A 141 -15.22 6.18 -9.46
C GLU A 141 -16.13 5.44 -10.47
N SER A 142 -15.60 5.05 -11.63
CA SER A 142 -16.28 4.21 -12.61
C SER A 142 -16.64 2.84 -12.02
N VAL A 143 -15.70 2.21 -11.29
CA VAL A 143 -15.94 0.93 -10.62
C VAL A 143 -16.98 1.07 -9.49
N LEU A 144 -16.96 2.17 -8.72
CA LEU A 144 -18.01 2.46 -7.73
C LEU A 144 -19.39 2.60 -8.38
N SER A 145 -19.47 3.23 -9.55
CA SER A 145 -20.71 3.37 -10.31
C SER A 145 -21.22 2.00 -10.80
N ARG A 146 -20.31 1.13 -11.28
CA ARG A 146 -20.62 -0.27 -11.62
C ARG A 146 -21.09 -1.08 -10.41
N MET A 147 -20.48 -0.88 -9.24
CA MET A 147 -20.90 -1.54 -8.00
C MET A 147 -22.37 -1.21 -7.68
N LYS A 148 -22.74 0.08 -7.77
CA LYS A 148 -24.12 0.55 -7.57
C LYS A 148 -25.09 0.01 -8.63
N SER A 149 -24.70 0.00 -9.91
CA SER A 149 -25.56 -0.50 -10.99
C SER A 149 -25.82 -2.01 -10.88
N ASN A 150 -24.87 -2.77 -10.34
CA ASN A 150 -25.03 -4.19 -9.99
C ASN A 150 -25.79 -4.42 -8.67
N GLN A 151 -26.41 -3.37 -8.10
CA GLN A 151 -27.13 -3.41 -6.82
C GLN A 151 -26.26 -3.89 -5.63
N CYS A 152 -24.94 -3.86 -5.78
CA CYS A 152 -23.99 -4.19 -4.73
C CYS A 152 -23.80 -2.96 -3.84
N LYS A 153 -24.23 -3.05 -2.57
CA LYS A 153 -24.18 -1.90 -1.66
C LYS A 153 -22.76 -1.66 -1.14
N PRO A 154 -22.22 -0.42 -1.22
CA PRO A 154 -20.97 -0.05 -0.57
C PRO A 154 -20.95 -0.44 0.90
N ASP A 155 -19.86 -1.02 1.36
CA ASP A 155 -19.63 -1.34 2.78
C ASP A 155 -18.59 -0.40 3.39
N ILE A 156 -18.30 -0.58 4.68
CA ILE A 156 -17.28 0.21 5.38
C ILE A 156 -15.90 0.15 4.71
N ILE A 157 -15.56 -0.96 4.06
CA ILE A 157 -14.29 -1.09 3.32
C ILE A 157 -14.32 -0.18 2.09
N THR A 158 -15.43 -0.16 1.34
CA THR A 158 -15.62 0.76 0.21
C THR A 158 -15.46 2.22 0.63
N PHE A 159 -16.10 2.63 1.75
CA PHE A 159 -16.01 4.00 2.25
C PHE A 159 -14.59 4.38 2.69
N ASN A 160 -13.91 3.49 3.43
CA ASN A 160 -12.54 3.73 3.88
C ASN A 160 -11.56 3.89 2.71
N LEU A 161 -11.72 3.07 1.66
CA LEU A 161 -10.92 3.12 0.45
C LEU A 161 -11.10 4.45 -0.30
N LEU A 162 -12.35 4.89 -0.45
CA LEU A 162 -12.66 6.17 -1.09
C LEU A 162 -12.07 7.33 -0.29
N ILE A 163 -12.23 7.35 1.04
CA ILE A 163 -11.65 8.37 1.93
C ILE A 163 -10.14 8.41 1.80
N ASP A 164 -9.47 7.26 1.87
CA ASP A 164 -8.01 7.17 1.75
C ASP A 164 -7.51 7.62 0.37
N SER A 165 -8.22 7.24 -0.70
CA SER A 165 -7.83 7.56 -2.08
C SER A 165 -8.01 9.05 -2.41
N TYR A 166 -9.15 9.64 -2.05
CA TYR A 166 -9.36 11.09 -2.20
C TYR A 166 -8.42 11.90 -1.31
N GLY A 167 -8.19 11.45 -0.06
CA GLY A 167 -7.27 12.10 0.86
C GLY A 167 -5.83 12.12 0.35
N LYS A 168 -5.34 11.00 -0.24
CA LYS A 168 -4.00 10.94 -0.87
C LYS A 168 -3.85 11.86 -2.07
N ARG A 169 -4.94 12.11 -2.79
CA ARG A 169 -5.01 13.05 -3.92
C ARG A 169 -5.30 14.49 -3.48
N GLN A 170 -5.45 14.73 -2.17
CA GLN A 170 -5.81 16.01 -1.58
C GLN A 170 -7.16 16.57 -2.09
N GLU A 171 -8.04 15.69 -2.60
CA GLU A 171 -9.43 16.04 -2.95
C GLU A 171 -10.30 16.03 -1.68
N PHE A 172 -10.00 16.93 -0.74
CA PHE A 172 -10.56 16.93 0.60
C PHE A 172 -12.08 17.15 0.62
N GLU A 173 -12.61 17.92 -0.32
CA GLU A 173 -14.05 18.13 -0.47
C GLU A 173 -14.77 16.81 -0.74
N LYS A 174 -14.26 16.00 -1.67
CA LYS A 174 -14.81 14.67 -1.96
C LYS A 174 -14.63 13.71 -0.78
N MET A 175 -13.46 13.74 -0.13
CA MET A 175 -13.21 12.95 1.08
C MET A 175 -14.25 13.24 2.19
N GLU A 176 -14.52 14.53 2.44
CA GLU A 176 -15.52 14.98 3.41
C GLU A 176 -16.95 14.61 2.99
N GLN A 177 -17.29 14.69 1.70
CA GLN A 177 -18.58 14.24 1.17
C GLN A 177 -18.79 12.73 1.33
N VAL A 178 -17.75 11.92 1.11
CA VAL A 178 -17.80 10.47 1.35
C VAL A 178 -17.99 10.19 2.84
N PHE A 179 -17.27 10.88 3.72
CA PHE A 179 -17.45 10.73 5.17
C PHE A 179 -18.86 11.13 5.64
N LYS A 180 -19.41 12.24 5.13
CA LYS A 180 -20.82 12.63 5.38
C LYS A 180 -21.80 11.58 4.86
N SER A 181 -21.50 10.95 3.73
CA SER A 181 -22.34 9.88 3.17
C SER A 181 -22.25 8.59 3.99
N LEU A 182 -21.08 8.25 4.53
CA LEU A 182 -20.90 7.15 5.48
C LEU A 182 -21.74 7.37 6.75
N LEU A 183 -21.72 8.58 7.32
CA LEU A 183 -22.53 8.91 8.50
C LEU A 183 -24.04 8.79 8.29
N ARG A 184 -24.52 8.96 7.05
CA ARG A 184 -25.93 8.79 6.67
C ARG A 184 -26.26 7.35 6.25
N SER A 185 -25.26 6.52 6.04
CA SER A 185 -25.42 5.13 5.64
C SER A 185 -25.73 4.25 6.86
N LYS A 186 -26.11 2.99 6.61
CA LYS A 186 -26.24 1.99 7.69
C LYS A 186 -24.88 1.58 8.27
N GLU A 187 -23.80 1.82 7.54
CA GLU A 187 -22.44 1.54 7.99
C GLU A 187 -21.97 2.62 8.96
N LYS A 188 -21.26 2.23 10.02
CA LYS A 188 -20.70 3.18 11.00
C LYS A 188 -19.23 3.44 10.70
N PRO A 189 -18.72 4.67 10.90
CA PRO A 189 -17.29 4.93 10.87
C PRO A 189 -16.53 4.00 11.81
N THR A 190 -15.28 3.72 11.46
CA THR A 190 -14.37 2.87 12.24
C THR A 190 -13.10 3.66 12.56
N LEU A 191 -12.28 3.20 13.51
CA LEU A 191 -11.00 3.84 13.81
C LEU A 191 -10.12 4.04 12.55
N PRO A 192 -10.00 3.07 11.63
CA PRO A 192 -9.30 3.29 10.35
C PRO A 192 -9.86 4.45 9.52
N THR A 193 -11.17 4.71 9.56
CA THR A 193 -11.80 5.84 8.87
C THR A 193 -11.23 7.17 9.37
N PHE A 194 -11.24 7.36 10.69
CA PHE A 194 -10.74 8.58 11.32
C PHE A 194 -9.21 8.72 11.16
N ASN A 195 -8.47 7.62 11.36
CA ASN A 195 -7.01 7.60 11.23
C ASN A 195 -6.57 7.99 9.81
N SER A 196 -7.26 7.50 8.77
CA SER A 196 -6.98 7.87 7.37
C SER A 196 -7.20 9.36 7.12
N MET A 197 -8.31 9.94 7.61
CA MET A 197 -8.56 11.38 7.49
C MET A 197 -7.52 12.22 8.24
N ILE A 198 -7.17 11.84 9.48
CA ILE A 198 -6.15 12.53 10.29
C ILE A 198 -4.81 12.55 9.57
N ILE A 199 -4.35 11.41 9.06
CA ILE A 199 -3.06 11.32 8.34
C ILE A 199 -3.10 12.13 7.04
N ASN A 200 -4.18 12.04 6.26
CA ASN A 200 -4.26 12.74 4.98
C ASN A 200 -4.33 14.27 5.16
N TYR A 201 -5.07 14.79 6.16
CA TYR A 201 -5.00 16.21 6.51
C TYR A 201 -3.62 16.60 7.03
N GLY A 202 -2.97 15.74 7.84
CA GLY A 202 -1.60 15.95 8.30
C GLY A 202 -0.62 16.12 7.16
N LYS A 203 -0.66 15.24 6.16
CA LYS A 203 0.20 15.32 4.95
C LYS A 203 0.02 16.61 4.16
N ALA A 204 -1.17 17.21 4.19
CA ALA A 204 -1.43 18.51 3.60
C ALA A 204 -1.22 19.69 4.56
N ARG A 205 -0.64 19.44 5.74
CA ARG A 205 -0.37 20.43 6.80
C ARG A 205 -1.63 21.14 7.32
N LEU A 206 -2.80 20.52 7.17
CA LEU A 206 -4.08 21.04 7.63
C LEU A 206 -4.37 20.59 9.08
N LYS A 207 -3.51 21.03 10.01
CA LYS A 207 -3.54 20.64 11.43
C LYS A 207 -4.92 20.78 12.07
N ASP A 208 -5.57 21.92 11.88
CA ASP A 208 -6.85 22.23 12.55
C ASP A 208 -7.97 21.27 12.10
N LYS A 209 -7.99 20.91 10.81
CA LYS A 209 -8.93 19.90 10.29
C LYS A 209 -8.64 18.52 10.89
N ALA A 210 -7.36 18.13 10.98
CA ALA A 210 -6.98 16.85 11.58
C ALA A 210 -7.36 16.78 13.08
N GLU A 211 -7.07 17.82 13.85
CA GLU A 211 -7.46 17.94 15.26
C GLU A 211 -9.00 17.91 15.42
N HIS A 212 -9.75 18.56 14.51
CA HIS A 212 -11.21 18.50 14.49
C HIS A 212 -11.74 17.08 14.26
N VAL A 213 -11.15 16.32 13.33
CA VAL A 213 -11.50 14.91 13.11
C VAL A 213 -11.26 14.07 14.37
N PHE A 214 -10.13 14.27 15.03
CA PHE A 214 -9.81 13.55 16.27
C PHE A 214 -10.78 13.92 17.42
N LYS A 215 -11.12 15.20 17.57
CA LYS A 215 -12.15 15.65 18.52
C LYS A 215 -13.50 14.99 18.22
N ARG A 216 -13.93 15.03 16.97
CA ARG A 216 -15.19 14.40 16.52
C ARG A 216 -15.22 12.90 16.82
N MET A 217 -14.11 12.19 16.62
CA MET A 217 -14.00 10.77 16.97
C MET A 217 -14.29 10.53 18.46
N ARG A 218 -13.75 11.35 19.35
CA ARG A 218 -14.00 11.28 20.80
C ARG A 218 -15.43 11.68 21.16
N ASP A 219 -15.98 12.71 20.51
CA ASP A 219 -17.36 13.15 20.72
C ASP A 219 -18.36 12.04 20.34
N MET A 220 -18.04 11.26 19.30
CA MET A 220 -18.77 10.07 18.90
C MET A 220 -18.50 8.83 19.77
N LYS A 221 -17.79 8.99 20.90
CA LYS A 221 -17.48 7.97 21.91
C LYS A 221 -16.61 6.80 21.42
N TYR A 222 -15.82 7.02 20.36
CA TYR A 222 -14.79 6.05 19.98
C TYR A 222 -13.56 6.23 20.87
N THR A 223 -13.04 5.11 21.39
CA THR A 223 -11.80 5.10 22.17
C THR A 223 -10.60 5.06 21.22
N PRO A 224 -9.69 6.07 21.26
CA PRO A 224 -8.46 6.02 20.48
C PRO A 224 -7.63 4.78 20.85
N ASN A 225 -7.10 4.09 19.84
CA ASN A 225 -6.16 2.98 20.04
C ASN A 225 -4.74 3.41 19.69
N HIS A 226 -3.77 2.50 19.87
CA HIS A 226 -2.36 2.76 19.53
C HIS A 226 -2.18 3.29 18.10
N ILE A 227 -2.89 2.74 17.11
CA ILE A 227 -2.81 3.18 15.69
C ILE A 227 -3.31 4.63 15.55
N THR A 228 -4.32 5.03 16.32
CA THR A 228 -4.80 6.42 16.30
C THR A 228 -3.77 7.39 16.86
N TYR A 229 -3.11 7.05 17.97
CA TYR A 229 -2.05 7.91 18.49
C TYR A 229 -0.81 7.94 17.58
N GLU A 230 -0.42 6.81 16.98
CA GLU A 230 0.60 6.78 15.91
C GLU A 230 0.23 7.72 14.76
N SER A 231 -1.04 7.72 14.34
CA SER A 231 -1.56 8.61 13.30
C SER A 231 -1.46 10.08 13.70
N LEU A 232 -1.68 10.42 14.98
CA LEU A 232 -1.53 11.77 15.52
C LEU A 232 -0.08 12.21 15.60
N ILE A 233 0.83 11.36 16.08
CA ILE A 233 2.29 11.62 16.11
C ILE A 233 2.77 12.00 14.71
N VAL A 234 2.45 11.17 13.72
CA VAL A 234 2.80 11.41 12.31
C VAL A 234 2.13 12.67 11.77
N MET A 235 0.86 12.91 12.09
CA MET A 235 0.13 14.12 11.68
C MET A 235 0.81 15.40 12.19
N TYR A 236 1.16 15.45 13.48
CA TYR A 236 1.88 16.59 14.05
C TYR A 236 3.28 16.74 13.47
N GLY A 237 3.96 15.61 13.17
CA GLY A 237 5.23 15.64 12.46
C GLY A 237 5.14 16.25 11.07
N PHE A 238 4.10 15.96 10.29
CA PHE A 238 3.89 16.61 9.00
C PHE A 238 3.59 18.11 9.11
N CYS A 239 2.98 18.53 10.21
CA CYS A 239 2.63 19.93 10.51
C CYS A 239 3.76 20.68 11.25
N ASP A 240 4.99 20.16 11.24
CA ASP A 240 6.17 20.72 11.91
C ASP A 240 5.99 20.98 13.44
N CYS A 241 5.03 20.30 14.07
CA CYS A 241 4.69 20.43 15.49
C CYS A 241 5.35 19.31 16.32
N VAL A 242 6.68 19.17 16.22
CA VAL A 242 7.42 18.04 16.81
C VAL A 242 7.23 17.92 18.33
N SER A 243 7.16 19.03 19.05
CA SER A 243 6.95 19.03 20.51
C SER A 243 5.65 18.31 20.89
N LYS A 244 4.53 18.61 20.22
CA LYS A 244 3.26 17.91 20.46
C LYS A 244 3.33 16.42 20.09
N ALA A 245 4.06 16.08 19.04
CA ALA A 245 4.27 14.68 18.66
C ALA A 245 5.05 13.93 19.76
N GLN A 246 6.05 14.60 20.35
CA GLN A 246 6.84 14.07 21.45
C GLN A 246 6.01 13.92 22.73
N ASP A 247 5.19 14.92 23.09
CA ASP A 247 4.31 14.84 24.26
C ASP A 247 3.39 13.61 24.20
N ILE A 248 2.79 13.36 23.04
CA ILE A 248 1.94 12.18 22.81
C ILE A 248 2.74 10.89 22.87
N PHE A 249 3.95 10.90 22.31
CA PHE A 249 4.84 9.75 22.33
C PHE A 249 5.27 9.38 23.77
N ASP A 250 5.63 10.38 24.57
CA ASP A 250 6.01 10.22 25.97
C ASP A 250 4.81 9.78 26.82
N GLU A 251 3.60 10.31 26.58
CA GLU A 251 2.36 9.83 27.21
C GLU A 251 2.14 8.33 26.92
N LEU A 252 2.34 7.89 25.67
CA LEU A 252 2.22 6.48 25.31
C LEU A 252 3.23 5.61 26.05
N ILE A 253 4.50 6.03 26.12
CA ILE A 253 5.56 5.33 26.86
C ILE A 253 5.20 5.22 28.35
N ASN A 254 4.80 6.33 28.96
CA ASN A 254 4.53 6.41 30.40
C ASN A 254 3.24 5.69 30.81
N SER A 255 2.29 5.52 29.88
CA SER A 255 1.03 4.83 30.16
C SER A 255 1.15 3.31 30.38
N GLY A 256 2.35 2.73 30.28
CA GLY A 256 2.62 1.31 30.53
C GLY A 256 1.99 0.36 29.50
N LYS A 257 1.46 0.89 28.39
CA LYS A 257 0.97 0.09 27.26
C LYS A 257 2.18 -0.33 26.44
N ASP A 258 2.36 -1.64 26.24
CA ASP A 258 3.47 -2.23 25.47
C ASP A 258 3.89 -1.35 24.29
N ILE A 259 5.10 -0.80 24.38
CA ILE A 259 5.68 0.04 23.31
C ILE A 259 5.80 -0.83 22.07
N LYS A 260 5.02 -0.50 21.05
CA LYS A 260 5.12 -1.18 19.77
C LYS A 260 6.26 -0.59 18.96
N ILE A 261 6.93 -1.47 18.22
CA ILE A 261 7.95 -1.09 17.23
C ILE A 261 7.38 -0.07 16.23
N SER A 262 6.07 -0.15 15.92
CA SER A 262 5.36 0.81 15.08
C SER A 262 5.38 2.24 15.64
N THR A 263 5.18 2.43 16.94
CA THR A 263 5.19 3.75 17.60
C THR A 263 6.59 4.37 17.57
N LEU A 264 7.63 3.58 17.89
CA LEU A 264 9.03 4.03 17.79
C LEU A 264 9.38 4.46 16.37
N LYS A 265 8.97 3.64 15.38
CA LYS A 265 9.18 3.96 13.97
C LYS A 265 8.43 5.21 13.53
N ALA A 266 7.22 5.43 14.02
CA ALA A 266 6.46 6.65 13.75
C ALA A 266 7.21 7.89 14.25
N MET A 267 7.72 7.87 15.50
CA MET A 267 8.47 8.99 16.05
C MET A 267 9.83 9.20 15.35
N LEU A 268 10.51 8.11 14.98
CA LEU A 268 11.71 8.20 14.12
C LEU A 268 11.41 8.87 12.78
N ASP A 269 10.28 8.55 12.14
CA ASP A 269 9.85 9.20 10.90
C ASP A 269 9.59 10.70 11.11
N VAL A 270 8.97 11.07 12.25
CA VAL A 270 8.77 12.48 12.63
C VAL A 270 10.10 13.24 12.76
N TYR A 271 11.08 12.71 13.48
CA TYR A 271 12.40 13.36 13.59
C TYR A 271 13.11 13.43 12.23
N CYS A 272 13.02 12.36 11.43
CA CYS A 272 13.63 12.30 10.11
C CYS A 272 13.01 13.32 9.13
N MET A 273 11.68 13.44 9.10
CA MET A 273 10.99 14.37 8.18
C MET A 273 11.21 15.84 8.56
N ASN A 274 11.39 16.13 9.85
CA ASN A 274 11.65 17.48 10.39
C ASN A 274 13.14 17.85 10.42
N GLY A 275 14.04 17.00 9.93
CA GLY A 275 15.47 17.31 9.87
C GLY A 275 16.16 17.34 11.23
N LEU A 276 15.72 16.50 12.17
CA LEU A 276 16.25 16.36 13.54
C LEU A 276 17.06 15.05 13.69
N PRO A 277 18.25 14.94 13.06
CA PRO A 277 18.99 13.68 12.98
C PRO A 277 19.60 13.25 14.32
N ILE A 278 19.88 14.18 15.24
CA ILE A 278 20.50 13.87 16.53
C ILE A 278 19.46 13.22 17.45
N GLU A 279 18.25 13.75 17.47
CA GLU A 279 17.10 13.24 18.20
C GLU A 279 16.70 11.86 17.65
N ALA A 280 16.72 11.70 16.33
CA ALA A 280 16.50 10.42 15.67
C ALA A 280 17.55 9.37 16.08
N ASP A 281 18.84 9.75 16.13
CA ASP A 281 19.91 8.84 16.55
C ASP A 281 19.77 8.42 18.01
N LYS A 282 19.48 9.39 18.90
CA LYS A 282 19.23 9.11 20.33
C LYS A 282 18.08 8.11 20.50
N LEU A 283 16.95 8.35 19.84
CA LEU A 283 15.80 7.45 19.92
C LEU A 283 16.13 6.06 19.35
N PHE A 284 16.90 6.00 18.26
CA PHE A 284 17.34 4.75 17.66
C PHE A 284 18.20 3.92 18.63
N GLU A 285 19.16 4.55 19.30
CA GLU A 285 20.00 3.89 20.30
C GLU A 285 19.18 3.40 21.51
N THR A 286 18.28 4.24 22.02
CA THR A 286 17.38 3.83 23.11
C THR A 286 16.53 2.61 22.72
N ALA A 287 16.01 2.59 21.49
CA ALA A 287 15.25 1.45 20.99
C ALA A 287 16.10 0.16 20.91
N ARG A 288 17.36 0.26 20.48
CA ARG A 288 18.30 -0.87 20.44
C ARG A 288 18.60 -1.41 21.84
N ILE A 289 18.86 -0.53 22.80
CA ILE A 289 19.13 -0.89 24.20
C ILE A 289 17.91 -1.58 24.82
N ALA A 290 16.70 -1.14 24.46
CA ALA A 290 15.45 -1.78 24.87
C ALA A 290 15.17 -3.13 24.16
N GLY A 291 16.10 -3.63 23.34
CA GLY A 291 15.99 -4.94 22.68
C GLY A 291 15.12 -4.94 21.41
N VAL A 292 14.71 -3.78 20.91
CA VAL A 292 13.97 -3.68 19.64
C VAL A 292 14.96 -3.89 18.50
N LYS A 293 14.80 -4.99 17.75
CA LYS A 293 15.58 -5.24 16.53
C LYS A 293 15.07 -4.36 15.39
N PRO A 294 15.87 -3.39 14.90
CA PRO A 294 15.45 -2.57 13.76
C PRO A 294 15.39 -3.42 12.49
N ASP A 295 14.42 -3.13 11.62
CA ASP A 295 14.33 -3.77 10.32
C ASP A 295 15.05 -2.94 9.24
N SER A 296 15.18 -3.50 8.03
CA SER A 296 15.79 -2.82 6.89
C SER A 296 15.14 -1.46 6.58
N SER A 297 13.85 -1.28 6.88
CA SER A 297 13.14 -0.04 6.60
C SER A 297 13.52 1.09 7.57
N THR A 298 13.76 0.77 8.84
CA THR A 298 14.27 1.74 9.83
C THR A 298 15.64 2.27 9.41
N TYR A 299 16.54 1.40 8.96
CA TYR A 299 17.85 1.80 8.46
C TYR A 299 17.77 2.69 7.21
N LYS A 300 16.89 2.38 6.25
CA LYS A 300 16.67 3.25 5.08
C LYS A 300 16.20 4.64 5.47
N LEU A 301 15.28 4.71 6.43
CA LEU A 301 14.69 5.95 6.90
C LEU A 301 15.75 6.86 7.54
N LEU A 302 16.54 6.31 8.47
CA LEU A 302 17.64 7.03 9.12
C LEU A 302 18.73 7.43 8.12
N TYR A 303 19.12 6.54 7.20
CA TYR A 303 20.10 6.85 6.17
C TYR A 303 19.66 8.04 5.31
N ARG A 304 18.40 8.06 4.87
CA ARG A 304 17.82 9.18 4.10
C ARG A 304 17.85 10.49 4.90
N ALA A 305 17.53 10.44 6.19
CA ALA A 305 17.53 11.63 7.05
C ALA A 305 18.95 12.16 7.29
N TYR A 306 19.89 11.29 7.64
CA TYR A 306 21.27 11.68 7.93
C TYR A 306 22.00 12.21 6.70
N THR A 307 21.73 11.63 5.53
CA THR A 307 22.26 12.13 4.25
C THR A 307 21.65 13.47 3.87
N LYS A 308 20.32 13.65 4.00
CA LYS A 308 19.65 14.94 3.76
C LYS A 308 20.19 16.06 4.66
N SER A 309 20.49 15.74 5.92
CA SER A 309 21.06 16.68 6.90
C SER A 309 22.59 16.79 6.85
N GLN A 310 23.25 16.15 5.87
CA GLN A 310 24.71 16.16 5.67
C GLN A 310 25.53 15.74 6.92
N LYS A 311 24.97 14.87 7.78
CA LYS A 311 25.65 14.37 8.99
C LYS A 311 26.45 13.11 8.69
N LYS A 312 27.62 13.27 8.08
CA LYS A 312 28.50 12.15 7.66
C LYS A 312 28.83 11.18 8.80
N GLU A 313 29.14 11.70 9.99
CA GLU A 313 29.47 10.89 11.17
C GLU A 313 28.34 9.92 11.56
N LEU A 314 27.09 10.39 11.50
CA LEU A 314 25.92 9.56 11.80
C LEU A 314 25.67 8.52 10.70
N VAL A 315 25.98 8.86 9.43
CA VAL A 315 25.90 7.90 8.32
C VAL A 315 26.92 6.78 8.52
N ASP A 316 28.17 7.11 8.83
CA ASP A 316 29.24 6.12 9.03
C ASP A 316 28.92 5.21 10.24
N LYS A 317 28.42 5.79 11.33
CA LYS A 317 27.92 5.06 12.50
C LYS A 317 26.76 4.12 12.13
N LEU A 318 25.80 4.58 11.33
CA LEU A 318 24.65 3.79 10.89
C LEU A 318 25.08 2.60 10.01
N LEU A 319 26.06 2.79 9.13
CA LEU A 319 26.58 1.71 8.28
C LEU A 319 27.26 0.61 9.11
N ALA A 320 28.06 1.00 10.11
CA ALA A 320 28.66 0.03 11.04
C ALA A 320 27.60 -0.79 11.80
N TYR A 321 26.46 -0.17 12.13
CA TYR A 321 25.34 -0.88 12.73
C TYR A 321 24.63 -1.83 11.77
N MET A 322 24.46 -1.45 10.51
CA MET A 322 23.88 -2.32 9.49
C MET A 322 24.71 -3.59 9.29
N ASP A 323 26.03 -3.46 9.27
CA ASP A 323 26.94 -4.60 9.13
C ASP A 323 26.86 -5.55 10.34
N ARG A 324 26.82 -5.01 11.57
CA ARG A 324 26.65 -5.81 12.80
C ARG A 324 25.32 -6.56 12.85
N ASP A 325 24.26 -5.92 12.36
CA ASP A 325 22.92 -6.51 12.35
C ASP A 325 22.70 -7.45 11.14
N GLY A 326 23.72 -7.64 10.29
CA GLY A 326 23.67 -8.54 9.12
C GLY A 326 22.83 -8.00 7.96
N ILE A 327 22.57 -6.70 7.92
CA ILE A 327 21.80 -6.04 6.86
C ILE A 327 22.78 -5.53 5.81
N ILE A 328 23.04 -6.35 4.80
CA ILE A 328 23.96 -5.98 3.71
C ILE A 328 23.27 -4.95 2.80
N PRO A 329 23.70 -3.69 2.78
CA PRO A 329 23.11 -2.67 1.93
C PRO A 329 23.55 -2.92 0.48
N ASN A 330 22.60 -3.16 -0.43
CA ASN A 330 22.91 -3.28 -1.85
C ASN A 330 22.67 -1.94 -2.59
N LYS A 331 23.13 -1.82 -3.84
CA LYS A 331 22.91 -0.62 -4.67
C LYS A 331 21.43 -0.19 -4.69
N ARG A 332 20.50 -1.15 -4.69
CA ARG A 332 19.05 -0.89 -4.65
C ARG A 332 18.61 -0.32 -3.30
N PHE A 333 19.19 -0.73 -2.17
CA PHE A 333 18.92 -0.18 -0.85
C PHE A 333 19.22 1.31 -0.80
N PHE A 334 20.41 1.71 -1.26
CA PHE A 334 20.82 3.11 -1.27
C PHE A 334 20.02 3.95 -2.26
N LEU A 335 19.78 3.42 -3.47
CA LEU A 335 18.95 4.10 -4.46
C LEU A 335 17.50 4.25 -3.98
N ASP A 336 16.94 3.27 -3.28
CA ASP A 336 15.59 3.33 -2.70
C ASP A 336 15.52 4.31 -1.51
N ALA A 337 16.58 4.34 -0.68
CA ALA A 337 16.69 5.29 0.42
C ALA A 337 16.81 6.74 -0.07
N LEU A 338 17.53 6.99 -1.17
CA LEU A 338 17.71 8.32 -1.76
C LEU A 338 16.60 8.69 -2.76
N GLY A 339 15.91 7.70 -3.35
CA GLY A 339 15.05 7.82 -4.52
C GLY A 339 13.56 8.04 -4.25
N THR A 340 13.17 8.61 -3.11
CA THR A 340 11.78 9.09 -2.90
C THR A 340 11.57 10.51 -3.43
N PHE A 341 12.05 10.80 -4.64
CA PHE A 341 11.63 11.97 -5.42
C PHE A 341 10.47 11.55 -6.32
N GLY A 342 9.24 11.74 -5.84
CA GLY A 342 8.04 11.42 -6.61
C GLY A 342 6.75 11.47 -5.81
N SER A 343 6.54 12.52 -4.99
CA SER A 343 5.21 12.99 -4.55
C SER A 343 5.36 14.15 -3.56
N LEU A 344 5.75 15.32 -4.07
CA LEU A 344 5.31 16.61 -3.53
C LEU A 344 4.95 17.48 -4.74
N PRO A 345 3.76 18.12 -4.75
CA PRO A 345 3.32 18.96 -5.85
C PRO A 345 4.19 20.21 -5.91
N ALA A 346 4.57 20.59 -7.14
CA ALA A 346 5.26 21.84 -7.41
C ALA A 346 4.43 23.01 -6.88
N SER A 347 4.99 23.79 -5.95
CA SER A 347 4.50 25.12 -5.65
C SER A 347 4.92 26.09 -6.77
N PRO A 348 4.03 27.02 -7.17
CA PRO A 348 4.33 28.00 -8.21
C PRO A 348 5.01 29.22 -7.59
N GLU A 349 6.27 29.47 -7.93
CA GLU A 349 6.93 30.77 -7.74
C GLU A 349 7.18 31.35 -9.14
N SER A 350 6.37 32.32 -9.55
CA SER A 350 6.59 33.77 -9.40
C SER A 350 7.80 34.27 -10.21
N ASN A 351 7.56 34.58 -11.48
CA ASN A 351 8.45 35.44 -12.27
C ASN A 351 7.73 36.76 -12.59
N SER A 352 7.85 37.71 -11.68
CA SER A 352 7.70 39.13 -11.96
C SER A 352 9.01 39.68 -12.50
N ALA A 353 8.95 40.16 -13.74
CA ALA A 353 9.68 41.29 -14.34
C ALA A 353 11.16 41.53 -13.99
N THR A 354 11.99 41.52 -15.04
CA THR A 354 12.91 42.65 -15.31
C THR A 354 13.08 42.82 -16.82
N SER A 355 12.43 43.86 -17.34
CA SER A 355 12.75 44.46 -18.63
C SER A 355 14.07 45.20 -18.52
N SER A 356 15.04 44.91 -19.38
CA SER A 356 16.13 45.85 -19.66
C SER A 356 16.49 45.84 -21.14
N ASN A 357 16.38 47.03 -21.72
CA ASN A 357 16.63 47.39 -23.11
C ASN A 357 18.09 47.12 -23.49
N ARG A 358 18.31 46.63 -24.72
CA ARG A 358 19.56 46.83 -25.48
C ARG A 358 19.23 47.44 -26.85
N PRO A 359 19.91 48.53 -27.26
CA PRO A 359 19.71 49.13 -28.57
C PRO A 359 20.52 48.42 -29.66
N GLU A 360 19.99 48.56 -30.88
CA GLU A 360 20.44 48.04 -32.16
C GLU A 360 21.86 48.49 -32.53
N ALA A 361 22.64 47.58 -33.11
CA ALA A 361 23.87 47.89 -33.84
C ALA A 361 23.69 47.51 -35.31
N THR A 362 23.50 48.52 -36.15
CA THR A 362 23.65 48.52 -37.60
C THR A 362 25.09 48.17 -38.00
N VAL A 363 25.26 47.19 -38.90
CA VAL A 363 26.43 47.11 -39.78
C VAL A 363 25.92 46.85 -41.21
N ARG A 364 26.14 47.83 -42.10
CA ARG A 364 26.16 47.67 -43.55
C ARG A 364 27.62 47.69 -43.99
N ALA A 365 28.05 46.64 -44.67
CA ALA A 365 28.79 46.64 -45.93
C ALA A 365 28.84 45.20 -46.45
#